data_AF-Q6R564-F1
#
_entry.id   AF-Q6R564-F1
#
_cell.length_a   1.000
_cell.length_b   1.000
_cell.length_c   1.000
_cell.angle_alpha   90.00
_cell.angle_beta   90.00
_cell.angle_gamma   90.00
#
_symmetry.space_group_name_H-M   'P 1'
#
loop_
_entity.id
_entity.type
_entity.pdbx_description
1 polymer ?
#
loop_
_entity_poly.entity_id
_entity_poly.type
_entity_poly.pdbx_seq_one_letter_code
_entity_poly.pdbx_strand_id
1 'polypeptide(L)'
;MSLNTPQQIAEIAVESGVKKAHLGLSSLMILGFLAGAFIALGFLLDIHVSTMIPHEWASLGNLLGAVVFPVGLILVVLAGGELLTGNMMSLPMALFAGRIGLGQLVRNWVLVTL
;
A
#
# COMPACT_ATOMS: atom_id res chain seq x y z
N MET A 1 17.80 18.66 6.42
CA MET A 1 16.41 18.66 6.93
C MET A 1 15.86 17.26 6.77
N SER A 2 15.24 16.68 7.80
CA SER A 2 14.69 15.32 7.79
C SER A 2 13.38 15.20 6.97
N LEU A 3 12.91 16.29 6.36
CA LEU A 3 11.67 16.37 5.60
C LEU A 3 11.95 16.97 4.23
N ASN A 4 11.43 16.31 3.19
CA ASN A 4 11.52 16.73 1.79
C ASN A 4 10.49 17.82 1.49
N THR A 5 10.81 18.73 0.56
CA THR A 5 9.83 19.70 0.04
C THR A 5 8.75 18.99 -0.78
N PRO A 6 7.57 19.59 -0.99
CA PRO A 6 6.53 19.01 -1.84
C PRO A 6 7.04 18.63 -3.25
N GLN A 7 7.91 19.45 -3.83
CA GLN A 7 8.54 19.18 -5.12
C GLN A 7 9.42 17.92 -5.07
N GLN A 8 10.26 17.80 -4.04
CA GLN A 8 11.09 16.61 -3.82
C GLN A 8 10.24 15.36 -3.57
N ILE A 9 9.13 15.47 -2.83
CA ILE A 9 8.19 14.35 -2.61
C ILE A 9 7.56 13.91 -3.93
N ALA A 10 7.16 14.85 -4.79
CA ALA A 10 6.61 14.54 -6.11
C ALA A 10 7.63 13.81 -6.98
N GLU A 11 8.89 14.25 -6.99
CA GLU A 11 9.99 13.58 -7.71
C GLU A 11 10.21 12.15 -7.19
N ILE A 12 10.24 11.95 -5.87
CA ILE A 12 10.36 10.62 -5.26
C ILE A 12 9.17 9.72 -5.65
N ALA A 13 7.96 10.26 -5.67
CA ALA A 13 6.76 9.51 -6.08
C ALA A 13 6.83 9.08 -7.56
N VAL A 14 7.29 9.98 -8.44
CA VAL A 14 7.53 9.69 -9.86
C VAL A 14 8.58 8.59 -10.01
N GLU A 15 9.73 8.70 -9.33
CA GLU A 15 10.79 7.68 -9.39
C GLU A 15 10.31 6.31 -8.87
N SER A 16 9.53 6.31 -7.79
CA SER A 16 8.89 5.10 -7.26
C SER A 16 7.98 4.47 -8.31
N GLY A 17 7.13 5.27 -8.97
CA GLY A 17 6.24 4.80 -10.04
C GLY A 17 6.99 4.21 -11.23
N VAL A 18 8.08 4.86 -11.67
CA VAL A 18 8.94 4.33 -12.75
C VAL A 18 9.53 2.99 -12.36
N LYS A 19 10.06 2.83 -11.15
CA LYS A 19 10.62 1.56 -10.67
C LYS A 19 9.56 0.45 -10.65
N LYS A 20 8.38 0.74 -10.09
CA LYS A 20 7.25 -0.20 -9.99
C LYS A 20 6.69 -0.64 -11.35
N ALA A 21 6.67 0.25 -12.34
CA ALA A 21 6.21 -0.05 -13.70
C ALA A 21 7.10 -1.09 -14.43
N HIS A 22 8.38 -1.17 -14.06
CA HIS A 22 9.38 -2.03 -14.68
C HIS A 22 9.67 -3.31 -13.89
N LEU A 23 8.99 -3.54 -12.76
CA LEU A 23 9.10 -4.80 -12.03
C LEU A 23 8.69 -5.98 -12.92
N GLY A 24 9.39 -7.12 -12.74
CA GLY A 24 9.06 -8.38 -13.43
C GLY A 24 7.74 -8.95 -12.96
N LEU A 25 7.12 -9.80 -13.78
CA LEU A 25 5.84 -10.45 -13.47
C LEU A 25 5.88 -11.22 -12.14
N SER A 26 6.90 -12.05 -11.93
CA SER A 26 7.06 -12.84 -10.71
C SER A 26 7.17 -11.96 -9.46
N SER A 27 7.98 -10.90 -9.52
CA SER A 27 8.14 -9.95 -8.43
C SER A 27 6.83 -9.24 -8.12
N LEU A 28 6.09 -8.77 -9.12
CA LEU A 28 4.80 -8.11 -8.91
C LEU A 28 3.78 -9.03 -8.24
N MET A 29 3.64 -10.27 -8.71
CA MET A 29 2.69 -11.23 -8.14
C MET A 29 3.06 -11.58 -6.70
N ILE A 30 4.34 -11.87 -6.42
CA ILE A 30 4.80 -12.25 -5.08
C ILE A 30 4.66 -11.07 -4.11
N LEU A 31 5.14 -9.88 -4.49
CA LEU A 31 5.08 -8.70 -3.63
C LEU A 31 3.65 -8.20 -3.44
N GLY A 32 2.78 -8.34 -4.45
CA GLY A 32 1.35 -8.04 -4.37
C GLY A 32 0.63 -8.97 -3.41
N PHE A 33 0.84 -10.28 -3.55
CA PHE A 33 0.31 -11.29 -2.64
C PHE A 33 0.75 -11.05 -1.19
N LEU A 34 2.06 -10.83 -0.97
CA LEU A 34 2.59 -10.54 0.37
C LEU A 34 2.00 -9.25 0.95
N ALA A 35 1.83 -8.20 0.13
CA ALA A 35 1.19 -6.97 0.57
C ALA A 35 -0.26 -7.23 1.02
N GLY A 36 -1.03 -8.00 0.25
CA GLY A 36 -2.37 -8.42 0.62
C GLY A 36 -2.40 -9.23 1.92
N ALA A 37 -1.48 -10.18 2.09
CA ALA A 37 -1.37 -10.98 3.31
C ALA A 37 -1.08 -10.11 4.54
N PHE A 38 -0.19 -9.11 4.43
CA PHE A 38 0.09 -8.19 5.53
C PHE A 38 -1.11 -7.30 5.90
N ILE A 39 -1.86 -6.81 4.91
CA ILE A 39 -3.10 -6.07 5.17
C ILE A 39 -4.13 -6.98 5.85
N ALA A 40 -4.28 -8.23 5.39
CA ALA A 40 -5.18 -9.19 6.02
C ALA A 40 -4.80 -9.48 7.48
N LEU A 41 -3.50 -9.57 7.79
CA LEU A 41 -3.03 -9.71 9.18
C LEU A 41 -3.35 -8.49 10.04
N GLY A 42 -3.16 -7.28 9.52
CA GLY A 42 -3.56 -6.04 10.21
C GLY A 42 -5.07 -6.00 10.48
N PHE A 43 -5.88 -6.43 9.52
CA PHE A 43 -7.33 -6.49 9.66
C PHE A 43 -7.80 -7.60 10.60
N LEU A 44 -7.13 -8.75 10.61
CA LEU A 44 -7.40 -9.82 11.57
C LEU A 44 -7.16 -9.35 13.01
N LEU A 45 -6.11 -8.53 13.22
CA LEU A 45 -5.82 -7.93 14.51
C LEU A 45 -6.88 -6.89 14.91
N ASP A 46 -7.33 -6.06 13.97
CA ASP A 46 -8.45 -5.11 14.16
C ASP A 46 -9.73 -5.83 14.60
N ILE A 47 -10.16 -6.88 13.88
CA ILE A 47 -11.33 -7.68 14.26
C ILE A 47 -11.13 -8.31 15.64
N HIS A 48 -9.96 -8.87 15.91
CA HIS A 48 -9.69 -9.52 17.20
C HIS A 48 -9.83 -8.55 18.37
N VAL A 49 -9.26 -7.35 18.27
CA VAL A 49 -9.31 -6.33 19.32
C VAL A 49 -10.71 -5.73 19.45
N SER A 50 -11.34 -5.37 18.34
CA SER A 50 -12.66 -4.72 18.35
C SER A 50 -13.77 -5.61 18.90
N THR A 51 -13.72 -6.92 18.62
CA THR A 51 -14.74 -7.88 19.07
C THR A 51 -14.58 -8.35 20.51
N MET A 52 -13.42 -8.14 21.14
CA MET A 52 -13.21 -8.43 22.56
C MET A 52 -13.85 -7.40 23.50
N ILE A 53 -14.22 -6.23 22.98
CA ILE A 53 -14.84 -5.17 23.77
C ILE A 53 -16.37 -5.37 23.82
N PRO A 54 -17.01 -5.25 25.00
CA PRO A 54 -18.46 -5.36 25.12
C PRO A 54 -19.21 -4.40 24.20
N HIS A 55 -20.40 -4.79 23.74
CA HIS A 55 -21.17 -4.01 22.77
C HIS A 55 -21.52 -2.59 23.25
N GLU A 56 -21.72 -2.39 24.56
CA GLU A 56 -21.92 -1.06 25.18
C GLU A 56 -20.75 -0.09 24.92
N TRP A 57 -19.56 -0.63 24.66
CA TRP A 57 -18.32 0.10 24.40
C TRP A 57 -17.84 -0.07 22.95
N ALA A 58 -18.74 -0.42 22.01
CA ALA A 58 -18.39 -0.70 20.62
C ALA A 58 -17.56 0.41 19.94
N SER A 59 -17.85 1.68 20.24
CA SER A 59 -17.05 2.81 19.73
C SER A 59 -15.59 2.77 20.20
N LEU A 60 -15.34 2.35 21.44
CA LEU A 60 -13.99 2.16 21.96
C LEU A 60 -13.32 0.94 21.32
N GLY A 61 -14.06 -0.16 21.13
CA GLY A 61 -13.58 -1.35 20.42
C GLY A 61 -13.12 -1.02 19.00
N ASN A 62 -13.93 -0.28 18.25
CA ASN A 62 -13.58 0.18 16.89
C ASN A 62 -12.37 1.11 16.89
N LEU A 63 -12.25 1.99 17.90
CA LEU A 63 -11.08 2.87 18.02
C LEU A 63 -9.80 2.07 18.27
N LEU A 64 -9.83 1.11 19.20
CA LEU A 64 -8.67 0.27 19.51
C LEU A 64 -8.28 -0.62 18.33
N GLY A 65 -9.27 -1.18 17.63
CA GLY A 65 -9.06 -1.93 16.39
C GLY A 65 -8.39 -1.08 15.30
N ALA A 66 -8.88 0.14 15.08
CA ALA A 66 -8.29 1.08 14.13
C ALA A 66 -6.86 1.51 14.49
N VAL A 67 -6.51 1.53 15.79
CA VAL A 67 -5.14 1.83 16.26
C VAL A 67 -4.16 0.71 15.91
N VAL A 68 -4.60 -0.55 15.92
CA VAL A 68 -3.73 -1.71 15.66
C VAL A 68 -3.66 -2.11 14.19
N PHE A 69 -4.68 -1.79 13.38
CA PHE A 69 -4.70 -2.03 11.94
C PHE A 69 -3.44 -1.59 11.16
N PRO A 70 -2.84 -0.40 11.43
CA PRO A 70 -1.66 0.09 10.69
C PRO A 70 -0.43 -0.82 10.74
N VAL A 71 -0.37 -1.79 11.67
CA VAL A 71 0.68 -2.83 11.67
C VAL A 71 0.78 -3.53 10.30
N GLY A 72 -0.36 -3.79 9.65
CA GLY A 72 -0.37 -4.37 8.31
C GLY A 72 0.35 -3.49 7.28
N LEU A 73 0.08 -2.18 7.28
CA LEU A 73 0.76 -1.22 6.40
C LEU A 73 2.25 -1.08 6.71
N ILE A 74 2.63 -1.12 7.99
CA ILE A 74 4.05 -1.08 8.39
C ILE A 74 4.80 -2.28 7.80
N LEU A 75 4.23 -3.48 7.88
CA LEU A 75 4.82 -4.68 7.29
C LEU A 75 4.97 -4.57 5.76
N VAL A 76 3.96 -4.03 5.07
CA VAL A 76 4.03 -3.76 3.62
C VAL A 76 5.23 -2.87 3.30
N VAL A 77 5.40 -1.77 4.03
CA VAL A 77 6.48 -0.81 3.78
C VAL A 77 7.86 -1.43 4.07
N LEU A 78 8.00 -2.16 5.18
CA LEU A 78 9.28 -2.76 5.57
C LEU A 78 9.71 -3.90 4.63
N ALA A 79 8.75 -4.71 4.16
CA ALA A 79 9.03 -5.80 3.23
C ALA A 79 9.15 -5.33 1.76
N GLY A 80 8.78 -4.09 1.46
CA GLY A 80 8.71 -3.57 0.09
C GLY A 80 7.58 -4.19 -0.73
N GLY A 81 6.46 -4.52 -0.08
CA GLY A 81 5.28 -5.08 -0.74
C GLY A 81 4.65 -4.12 -1.76
N GLU A 82 4.08 -4.69 -2.81
CA GLU A 82 3.40 -3.93 -3.87
C GLU A 82 1.92 -3.84 -3.55
N LEU A 83 1.51 -2.79 -2.84
CA LEU A 83 0.10 -2.56 -2.51
C LEU A 83 -0.59 -1.70 -3.58
N LEU A 84 -1.76 -2.15 -4.04
CA LEU A 84 -2.53 -1.50 -5.11
C LEU A 84 -2.79 0.00 -4.83
N THR A 85 -3.22 0.35 -3.62
CA THR A 85 -3.53 1.74 -3.26
C THR A 85 -2.28 2.65 -3.30
N GLY A 86 -1.11 2.13 -2.91
CA GLY A 86 0.16 2.85 -3.08
C GLY A 86 0.58 2.99 -4.55
N ASN A 87 0.26 1.97 -5.36
CA ASN A 87 0.52 1.98 -6.80
C ASN A 87 -0.44 2.91 -7.56
N MET A 88 -1.66 3.12 -7.06
CA MET A 88 -2.60 4.13 -7.54
C MET A 88 -2.14 5.58 -7.26
N MET A 89 -1.14 5.79 -6.38
CA MET A 89 -0.49 7.08 -6.21
C MET A 89 0.75 7.20 -7.12
N SER A 90 1.67 6.24 -7.02
CA SER A 90 3.01 6.34 -7.65
C SER A 90 2.99 6.20 -9.18
N LEU A 91 2.18 5.29 -9.74
CA LEU A 91 2.14 5.08 -11.19
C LEU A 91 1.49 6.24 -11.96
N PRO A 92 0.35 6.81 -11.53
CA PRO A 92 -0.19 8.01 -12.18
C PRO A 92 0.78 9.18 -12.16
N MET A 93 1.51 9.39 -11.06
CA MET A 93 2.55 10.43 -10.99
C MET A 93 3.63 10.21 -12.07
N ALA A 94 4.12 8.98 -12.22
CA ALA A 94 5.07 8.64 -13.28
C ALA A 94 4.49 8.78 -14.70
N LEU A 95 3.20 8.47 -14.88
CA LEU A 95 2.50 8.63 -16.15
C LEU A 95 2.36 10.11 -16.52
N PHE A 96 1.91 10.96 -15.58
CA PHE A 96 1.77 12.40 -15.80
C PHE A 96 3.11 13.10 -16.00
N ALA A 97 4.19 12.56 -15.43
CA ALA A 97 5.55 12.99 -15.71
C ALA A 97 6.09 12.48 -17.07
N GLY A 98 5.30 11.72 -17.84
CA GLY A 98 5.68 11.19 -19.15
C GLY A 98 6.75 10.09 -19.11
N ARG A 99 6.98 9.47 -17.94
CA ARG A 99 8.07 8.50 -17.73
C ARG A 99 7.66 7.04 -17.89
N ILE A 100 6.36 6.75 -17.96
CA ILE A 100 5.81 5.42 -18.22
C ILE A 100 4.62 5.53 -19.17
N GLY A 101 4.28 4.44 -19.85
CA GLY A 101 3.08 4.35 -20.69
C GLY A 101 1.83 3.89 -19.92
N LEU A 102 0.64 4.25 -20.42
CA LEU A 102 -0.64 3.82 -19.84
C LEU A 102 -0.76 2.29 -19.73
N GLY A 103 -0.21 1.54 -20.69
CA GLY A 103 -0.18 0.08 -20.66
C GLY A 103 0.61 -0.49 -19.48
N GLN A 104 1.69 0.18 -19.05
CA GLN A 104 2.47 -0.25 -17.88
C GLN A 104 1.70 -0.02 -16.58
N LEU A 105 0.97 1.09 -16.50
CA LEU A 105 0.08 1.39 -15.38
C LEU A 105 -1.02 0.33 -15.25
N VAL A 106 -1.76 0.09 -16.33
CA VAL A 106 -2.87 -0.89 -16.35
C VAL A 106 -2.36 -2.29 -16.03
N ARG A 107 -1.24 -2.71 -16.63
CA ARG A 107 -0.59 -4.00 -16.34
C ARG A 107 -0.28 -4.13 -14.86
N ASN A 108 0.36 -3.14 -14.25
CA ASN A 108 0.72 -3.22 -12.83
C ASN A 108 -0.53 -3.32 -11.95
N TRP A 109 -1.54 -2.46 -12.17
CA TRP A 109 -2.76 -2.48 -11.36
C TRP A 109 -3.49 -3.81 -11.47
N VAL A 110 -3.66 -4.35 -12.68
CA VAL A 110 -4.32 -5.65 -12.87
C VAL A 110 -3.54 -6.75 -12.17
N LEU A 111 -2.22 -6.83 -12.36
CA LEU A 111 -1.40 -7.90 -11.76
C LEU A 111 -1.33 -7.84 -10.23
N VAL A 112 -1.29 -6.63 -9.66
CA VAL A 112 -1.25 -6.46 -8.20
C VAL A 112 -2.62 -6.68 -7.54
N THR A 113 -3.70 -6.54 -8.31
CA THR A 113 -5.07 -6.79 -7.82
C THR A 113 -5.43 -8.27 -7.78
N LEU A 114 -4.80 -9.09 -8.63
CA LEU A 114 -5.00 -10.54 -8.73
C LEU A 114 -4.25 -11.28 -7.61
#